data_AF-A0A161UYC5-F1
#
_entry.id   AF-A0A161UYC5-F1
#
_cell.length_a   1.000
_cell.length_b   1.000
_cell.length_c   1.000
_cell.angle_alpha   90.00
_cell.angle_beta   90.00
_cell.angle_gamma   90.00
#
_symmetry.space_group_name_H-M   'P 1'
#
loop_
_entity.id
_entity.type
_entity.pdbx_description
1 polymer ?
#
loop_
_entity_poly.entity_id
_entity_poly.type
_entity_poly.pdbx_seq_one_letter_code
_entity_poly.pdbx_strand_id
1 'polypeptide(L)'
;MSITIGKYHAEGPFSNQNLLQARSGVYVILGRKNSTSNWTVVDVGESQNVQERVTSHDRSPCWRGQGHSELAVAAIYKDERERMQVERELRQHFAPPCGVY
;
A
#
# COMPACT_ATOMS: atom_id res chain seq x y z
N MET A 1 -14.69 1.33 -1.77
CA MET A 1 -14.23 2.40 -2.67
C MET A 1 -12.98 1.90 -3.36
N SER A 2 -12.72 2.34 -4.60
CA SER A 2 -11.51 2.01 -5.34
C SER A 2 -10.81 3.28 -5.78
N ILE A 3 -9.49 3.20 -5.90
CA ILE A 3 -8.63 4.26 -6.41
C ILE A 3 -7.71 3.72 -7.48
N THR A 4 -7.16 4.62 -8.28
CA THR A 4 -6.13 4.28 -9.28
C THR A 4 -4.76 4.59 -8.70
N ILE A 5 -3.86 3.60 -8.74
CA ILE A 5 -2.45 3.74 -8.33
C ILE A 5 -1.60 3.35 -9.54
N GLY A 6 -0.93 4.33 -10.14
CA GLY A 6 -0.30 4.16 -11.45
C GLY A 6 -1.35 3.80 -12.50
N LYS A 7 -1.23 2.61 -13.10
CA LYS A 7 -2.21 2.06 -14.06
C LYS A 7 -3.16 1.02 -13.45
N TYR A 8 -3.05 0.74 -12.15
CA TYR A 8 -3.79 -0.34 -11.50
C TYR A 8 -4.95 0.18 -10.68
N HIS A 9 -6.04 -0.59 -10.66
CA HIS A 9 -7.15 -0.37 -9.76
C HIS A 9 -6.86 -1.04 -8.42
N ALA A 10 -6.91 -0.27 -7.35
CA ALA A 10 -6.75 -0.73 -5.99
C ALA A 10 -8.04 -0.55 -5.19
N GLU A 11 -8.36 -1.51 -4.34
CA GLU A 11 -9.40 -1.36 -3.32
C GLU A 11 -8.86 -0.50 -2.18
N GLY A 12 -9.64 0.50 -1.75
CA GLY A 12 -9.25 1.45 -0.71
C GLY A 12 -9.34 2.91 -1.18
N PRO A 13 -8.64 3.85 -0.51
CA PRO A 13 -7.79 3.64 0.67
C PRO A 13 -8.64 3.28 1.89
N PHE A 14 -8.19 2.30 2.66
CA PHE A 14 -8.76 1.94 3.94
C PHE A 14 -7.91 2.52 5.07
N SER A 15 -8.52 3.31 5.96
CA SER A 15 -7.89 3.73 7.22
C SER A 15 -7.88 2.62 8.27
N ASN A 16 -8.67 1.57 8.05
CA ASN A 16 -8.74 0.38 8.90
C ASN A 16 -8.32 -0.86 8.10
N GLN A 17 -7.21 -1.48 8.51
CA GLN A 17 -6.67 -2.69 7.90
C GLN A 17 -7.62 -3.91 7.95
N ASN A 18 -8.60 -3.93 8.86
CA ASN A 18 -9.59 -5.00 8.93
C ASN A 18 -10.53 -5.04 7.71
N LEU A 19 -10.56 -3.98 6.90
CA LEU A 19 -11.31 -3.91 5.64
C LEU A 19 -10.56 -4.57 4.47
N LEU A 20 -9.29 -4.94 4.67
CA LEU A 20 -8.54 -5.73 3.69
C LEU A 20 -9.01 -7.18 3.68
N GLN A 21 -8.96 -7.81 2.51
CA GLN A 21 -9.24 -9.22 2.33
C GLN A 21 -7.97 -10.03 2.61
N ALA A 22 -8.13 -11.19 3.26
CA ALA A 22 -7.06 -12.18 3.45
C ALA A 22 -6.74 -12.90 2.13
N ARG A 23 -6.17 -12.17 1.17
CA ARG A 23 -5.92 -12.65 -0.20
C ARG A 23 -4.56 -12.20 -0.71
N SER A 24 -4.08 -12.90 -1.73
CA SER A 24 -2.83 -12.57 -2.40
C SER A 24 -2.95 -11.28 -3.20
N GLY A 25 -1.89 -10.46 -3.17
CA GLY A 25 -1.87 -9.19 -3.88
C GLY A 25 -0.73 -8.28 -3.46
N VAL A 26 -0.88 -7.01 -3.83
CA VAL A 26 0.03 -5.91 -3.49
C VAL A 26 -0.68 -4.96 -2.53
N TYR A 27 -0.02 -4.59 -1.44
CA TYR A 27 -0.45 -3.48 -0.59
C TYR A 27 0.33 -2.22 -0.94
N VAL A 28 -0.38 -1.09 -0.88
CA VAL A 28 0.19 0.24 -1.06
C VAL A 28 -0.18 1.07 0.16
N ILE A 29 0.84 1.50 0.91
CA ILE A 29 0.66 2.41 2.03
C ILE A 29 0.64 3.83 1.48
N LEU A 30 -0.41 4.56 1.84
CA LEU A 30 -0.66 5.92 1.42
C LEU A 30 -0.61 6.86 2.62
N GLY A 31 0.02 8.01 2.44
CA GLY A 31 0.12 9.06 3.44
C GLY A 31 -0.38 10.40 2.91
N ARG A 32 -1.04 11.18 3.75
CA ARG A 32 -1.40 12.58 3.45
C ARG A 32 -1.25 13.48 4.68
N LYS A 33 -1.00 14.77 4.43
CA LYS A 33 -0.78 15.77 5.50
C LYS A 33 -2.07 16.23 6.17
N ASN A 34 -3.20 16.18 5.47
CA ASN A 34 -4.54 16.50 5.98
C ASN A 34 -5.60 15.92 5.03
N SER A 35 -6.88 16.04 5.38
CA SER A 35 -8.00 15.45 4.64
C SER A 35 -8.20 16.00 3.22
N THR A 36 -7.65 17.18 2.91
CA THR A 36 -7.75 17.83 1.59
C THR A 36 -6.49 17.64 0.74
N SER A 37 -5.41 17.10 1.32
CA SER A 37 -4.17 16.82 0.60
C SER A 37 -4.30 15.54 -0.23
N ASN A 38 -3.59 15.53 -1.36
CA ASN A 38 -3.43 14.33 -2.16
C ASN A 38 -2.72 13.22 -1.39
N TRP A 39 -3.08 11.98 -1.68
CA TRP A 39 -2.37 10.81 -1.19
C TRP A 39 -1.00 10.69 -1.85
N THR A 40 -0.02 10.30 -1.06
CA THR A 40 1.36 10.00 -1.50
C THR A 40 1.69 8.57 -1.18
N VAL A 41 2.43 7.90 -2.07
CA VAL A 41 2.83 6.50 -1.89
C VAL A 41 4.01 6.45 -0.92
N VAL A 42 3.82 5.77 0.21
CA VAL A 42 4.79 5.66 1.31
C VAL A 42 5.55 4.33 1.24
N ASP A 43 4.85 3.25 0.92
CA ASP A 43 5.41 1.91 0.81
C ASP A 43 4.59 1.09 -0.18
N VAL A 44 5.23 0.14 -0.83
CA VAL A 44 4.60 -0.84 -1.71
C VAL A 44 5.25 -2.19 -1.42
N GLY A 45 4.43 -3.22 -1.26
CA GLY A 45 4.94 -4.58 -1.20
C GLY A 45 3.88 -5.60 -1.56
N GLU A 46 4.31 -6.84 -1.78
CA GLU A 46 3.43 -7.95 -2.10
C GLU A 46 3.30 -8.94 -0.94
N SER A 47 2.24 -9.73 -0.95
CA SER A 47 2.03 -10.83 -0.02
C SER A 47 1.05 -11.87 -0.60
N GLN A 48 1.17 -13.10 -0.12
CA GLN A 48 0.13 -14.13 -0.29
C GLN A 48 -1.12 -13.83 0.56
N ASN A 49 -0.96 -13.03 1.62
CA ASN A 49 -2.04 -12.53 2.47
C ASN A 49 -1.80 -11.05 2.80
N VAL A 50 -2.50 -10.16 2.09
CA VAL A 50 -2.36 -8.70 2.25
C VAL A 50 -2.85 -8.23 3.63
N GLN A 51 -3.99 -8.72 4.11
CA GLN A 51 -4.55 -8.31 5.41
C GLN A 51 -3.59 -8.61 6.57
N GLU A 52 -3.06 -9.84 6.62
CA GLU A 52 -2.11 -10.26 7.65
C GLU A 52 -0.81 -9.47 7.58
N ARG A 53 -0.27 -9.26 6.37
CA ARG A 53 0.99 -8.55 6.17
C ARG A 53 0.92 -7.10 6.64
N VAL A 54 -0.17 -6.41 6.34
CA VAL A 54 -0.36 -5.00 6.75
C VAL A 54 -0.56 -4.90 8.26
N THR A 55 -1.29 -5.85 8.85
CA THR A 55 -1.59 -5.88 10.29
C THR A 55 -0.34 -6.12 11.15
N SER A 56 0.60 -6.93 10.67
CA SER A 56 1.79 -7.37 11.41
C SER A 56 3.07 -6.61 11.04
N HIS A 57 2.94 -5.47 10.34
CA HIS A 57 4.07 -4.97 9.56
C HIS A 57 5.19 -4.33 10.40
N ASP A 58 6.37 -4.94 10.31
CA ASP A 58 7.68 -4.49 10.81
C ASP A 58 8.11 -3.09 10.33
N ARG A 59 7.61 -2.65 9.17
CA ARG A 59 7.89 -1.34 8.56
C ARG A 59 6.96 -0.22 9.02
N SER A 60 5.96 -0.52 9.86
CA SER A 60 5.06 0.50 10.40
C SER A 60 5.74 1.69 11.09
N PRO A 61 6.92 1.55 11.77
CA PRO A 61 7.64 2.70 12.29
C PRO A 61 8.14 3.65 11.19
N CYS A 62 8.60 3.12 10.04
CA CYS A 62 9.03 3.94 8.90
C CYS A 62 7.88 4.78 8.35
N TRP A 63 6.70 4.16 8.18
CA TRP A 63 5.52 4.86 7.63
C TRP A 63 5.08 6.02 8.52
N ARG A 64 5.02 5.79 9.84
CA ARG A 64 4.68 6.82 10.83
C ARG A 64 5.74 7.92 10.90
N GLY A 65 7.00 7.56 10.66
CA GLY A 65 8.13 8.49 10.61
C GLY A 65 8.13 9.47 9.42
N GLN A 66 7.29 9.26 8.40
CA GLN A 66 7.22 10.14 7.22
C GLN A 66 6.50 11.48 7.48
N GLY A 67 5.91 11.68 8.66
CA GLY A 67 5.26 12.95 9.01
C GLY A 67 3.90 13.18 8.34
N HIS A 68 3.21 12.11 7.97
CA HIS A 68 1.82 12.17 7.51
C HIS A 68 0.85 12.20 8.69
N SER A 69 -0.20 13.02 8.60
CA SER A 69 -1.26 13.08 9.61
C SER A 69 -2.24 11.91 9.49
N GLU A 70 -2.34 11.34 8.28
CA GLU A 70 -3.19 10.19 8.01
C GLU A 70 -2.46 9.17 7.15
N LEU A 71 -2.56 7.91 7.57
CA LEU A 71 -2.10 6.76 6.83
C LEU A 71 -3.31 5.90 6.45
N ALA A 72 -3.30 5.41 5.23
CA ALA A 72 -4.29 4.47 4.73
C ALA A 72 -3.61 3.40 3.88
N VAL A 73 -4.31 2.31 3.63
CA VAL A 73 -3.81 1.21 2.80
C VAL A 73 -4.75 0.94 1.65
N ALA A 74 -4.19 0.74 0.46
CA ALA A 74 -4.93 0.24 -0.68
C ALA A 74 -4.36 -1.11 -1.11
N ALA A 75 -5.20 -1.98 -1.67
CA ALA A 75 -4.82 -3.34 -2.05
C ALA A 75 -5.18 -3.63 -3.51
N ILE A 76 -4.27 -4.29 -4.22
CA ILE A 76 -4.45 -4.79 -5.58
C ILE A 76 -4.36 -6.31 -5.51
N TYR A 77 -5.50 -7.02 -5.51
CA TYR A 77 -5.51 -8.47 -5.39
C TYR A 77 -5.15 -9.14 -6.71
N LYS A 78 -4.14 -10.00 -6.65
CA LYS A 78 -3.51 -10.65 -7.81
C LYS A 78 -2.84 -11.95 -7.38
N ASP A 79 -2.71 -12.87 -8.34
CA ASP A 79 -1.95 -14.11 -8.16
C ASP A 79 -0.45 -13.83 -8.15
N GLU A 80 0.35 -14.82 -7.78
CA GLU A 80 1.77 -14.68 -7.47
C GLU A 80 2.62 -14.01 -8.54
N ARG A 81 2.51 -14.46 -9.78
CA ARG A 81 3.29 -13.90 -10.87
C ARG A 81 2.90 -12.45 -11.15
N GLU A 82 1.61 -12.15 -11.10
CA GLU A 82 1.11 -10.80 -11.36
C GLU A 82 1.44 -9.84 -10.22
N ARG A 83 1.29 -10.24 -8.94
CA ARG A 83 1.55 -9.35 -7.80
C ARG A 83 3.02 -8.94 -7.73
N MET A 84 3.95 -9.84 -8.06
CA MET A 84 5.39 -9.52 -8.15
C MET A 84 5.69 -8.49 -9.25
N GLN A 85 5.03 -8.61 -10.41
CA GLN A 85 5.19 -7.64 -11.49
C GLN A 85 4.62 -6.27 -11.09
N VAL A 86 3.41 -6.26 -10.51
CA VAL A 86 2.73 -5.04 -10.04
C VAL A 86 3.56 -4.32 -8.98
N GLU A 87 4.08 -5.03 -7.97
CA GLU A 87 4.92 -4.46 -6.91
C GLU A 87 6.15 -3.77 -7.51
N ARG A 88 6.85 -4.47 -8.42
CA ARG A 88 8.06 -3.93 -9.06
C ARG A 88 7.77 -2.68 -9.88
N GLU A 89 6.72 -2.70 -10.71
CA GLU A 89 6.34 -1.56 -11.54
C GLU A 89 5.96 -0.35 -10.68
N LEU A 90 5.16 -0.56 -9.62
CA LEU A 90 4.76 0.50 -8.72
C LEU A 90 5.95 1.09 -7.96
N ARG A 91 6.88 0.26 -7.49
CA ARG A 91 8.09 0.76 -6.81
C ARG A 91 9.01 1.53 -7.73
N GLN A 92 9.17 1.09 -8.98
CA GLN A 92 9.95 1.83 -9.98
C GLN A 92 9.29 3.17 -10.32
N HIS A 93 7.96 3.20 -10.41
CA HIS A 93 7.24 4.41 -10.76
C HIS A 93 7.19 5.44 -9.62
N PHE A 94 6.98 4.99 -8.38
CA PHE A 94 6.78 5.88 -7.24
C PHE A 94 8.00 6.07 -6.35
N ALA A 95 9.02 5.20 -6.43
CA ALA A 95 10.21 5.22 -5.59
C ALA A 95 9.90 5.47 -4.10
N PRO A 96 9.11 4.58 -3.45
CA PRO A 96 8.60 4.83 -2.11
C PRO A 96 9.72 5.02 -1.07
N PRO A 97 9.54 5.92 -0.10
CA PRO A 97 10.55 6.22 0.92
C PRO A 97 10.77 5.08 1.92
N CYS A 98 9.78 4.21 2.11
CA CYS A 98 9.87 3.03 2.96
C CYS A 98 9.95 1.74 2.12
N GLY A 99 10.46 0.67 2.73
CA GLY A 99 10.55 -0.64 2.08
C GLY A 99 11.74 -0.82 1.15
N VAL A 100 12.70 0.12 1.13
CA VAL A 100 13.95 0.03 0.35
C VAL A 100 14.86 -1.02 0.99
N TYR A 101 15.23 -2.05 0.23
CA TYR A 101 16.21 -3.08 0.60
C TYR A 101 17.21 -3.24 -0.53
#